data_AF-A0A1H1YLH5-F1
#
_entry.id   AF-A0A1H1YLH5-F1
#
_cell.length_a   1.000
_cell.length_b   1.000
_cell.length_c   1.000
_cell.angle_alpha   90.00
_cell.angle_beta   90.00
_cell.angle_gamma   90.00
#
_symmetry.space_group_name_H-M   'P 1'
#
loop_
_entity.id
_entity.type
_entity.pdbx_description
1 polymer ?
#
loop_
_entity_poly.entity_id
_entity_poly.type
_entity_poly.pdbx_seq_one_letter_code
_entity_poly.pdbx_strand_id
1 'polypeptide(L)'
;MGYSHLYDHLNPTNPGLSYLYSMESAQPDSKILIEIVQTKMPFGKYKGTLICDMPISYLEWMHGKGGFPPGKLGMLLSTVYEIKTNGLQSIITMVKTSLRNQRS
;
A
#
# COMPACT_ATOMS: atom_id res chain seq x y z
N MET A 1 29.46 34.07 2.16
CA MET A 1 28.84 33.75 0.86
C MET A 1 28.04 32.46 1.05
N GLY A 2 26.74 32.39 1.31
CA GLY A 2 25.63 33.28 0.97
C GLY A 2 24.65 32.48 0.10
N TYR A 3 23.96 31.47 0.65
CA TYR A 3 22.92 30.65 -0.01
C TYR A 3 21.66 31.44 -0.42
N SER A 4 21.74 32.77 -0.47
CA SER A 4 20.59 33.65 -0.67
C SER A 4 20.14 33.73 -2.13
N HIS A 5 20.99 33.32 -3.08
CA HIS A 5 20.66 33.36 -4.53
C HIS A 5 19.93 32.12 -5.04
N LEU A 6 19.74 31.08 -4.20
CA LEU A 6 19.00 29.88 -4.61
C LEU A 6 17.48 30.06 -4.56
N TYR A 7 16.99 31.11 -3.89
CA TYR A 7 15.55 31.40 -3.74
C TYR A 7 15.05 32.52 -4.65
N ASP A 8 15.94 33.18 -5.41
CA ASP A 8 15.57 34.23 -6.38
C ASP A 8 14.78 33.69 -7.59
N HIS A 9 14.56 32.38 -7.67
CA HIS A 9 13.87 31.72 -8.78
C HIS A 9 12.68 30.85 -8.34
N LEU A 10 11.92 31.30 -7.34
CA LEU A 10 10.48 31.01 -7.26
C LEU A 10 9.72 31.72 -8.39
N ASN A 11 10.20 31.53 -9.62
CA ASN A 11 9.57 32.00 -10.84
C ASN A 11 8.63 30.89 -11.32
N PRO A 12 7.30 31.12 -11.37
CA PRO A 12 6.31 30.09 -11.75
C PRO A 12 6.42 29.61 -13.21
N THR A 13 7.45 30.01 -13.95
CA THR A 13 7.70 29.66 -15.36
C THR A 13 8.88 28.71 -15.57
N ASN A 14 9.38 28.01 -14.55
CA ASN A 14 10.37 26.94 -14.75
C ASN A 14 9.68 25.58 -15.08
N PRO A 15 9.59 25.17 -16.36
CA PRO A 15 8.92 23.93 -16.76
C PRO A 15 9.66 22.66 -16.29
N GLY A 16 10.92 22.75 -15.86
CA GLY A 16 11.71 21.60 -15.43
C GLY A 16 11.33 21.07 -14.04
N LEU A 17 10.81 21.93 -13.16
CA LEU A 17 10.37 21.54 -11.82
C LEU A 17 8.92 21.02 -11.81
N SER A 18 8.10 21.36 -12.81
CA SER A 18 6.73 20.83 -12.89
C SER A 18 6.73 19.32 -13.12
N TYR A 19 7.74 18.77 -13.82
CA TYR A 19 7.87 17.34 -14.06
C TYR A 19 8.26 16.59 -12.78
N LEU A 20 9.20 17.12 -11.99
CA LEU A 20 9.62 16.54 -10.72
C LEU A 20 8.52 16.62 -9.65
N TYR A 21 7.68 17.67 -9.68
CA TYR A 21 6.52 17.80 -8.80
C TYR A 21 5.29 17.00 -9.26
N SER A 22 5.19 16.65 -10.55
CA SER A 22 4.08 15.84 -11.10
C SER A 22 4.30 14.32 -10.98
N MET A 23 5.48 13.88 -10.60
CA MET A 23 5.80 12.44 -10.45
C MET A 23 5.55 11.90 -9.04
N GLU A 24 5.23 12.75 -8.06
CA GLU A 24 5.08 12.33 -6.66
C GLU A 24 3.65 12.56 -6.15
N SER A 25 2.72 11.72 -6.60
CA SER A 25 1.47 11.54 -5.89
C SER A 25 1.07 10.07 -5.88
N ALA A 26 1.83 9.26 -5.13
CA ALA A 26 1.35 7.97 -4.65
C ALA A 26 0.22 8.24 -3.63
N GLN A 27 -0.96 8.62 -4.13
CA GLN A 27 -2.14 8.74 -3.28
C GLN A 27 -2.49 7.33 -2.78
N PRO A 28 -2.63 7.12 -1.47
CA PRO A 28 -3.06 5.82 -0.95
C PRO A 28 -4.45 5.51 -1.50
N ASP A 29 -4.56 4.51 -2.38
CA ASP A 29 -5.85 4.08 -2.88
C ASP A 29 -6.60 3.35 -1.76
N SER A 30 -7.50 4.08 -1.11
CA SER A 30 -8.39 3.57 -0.06
C SER A 30 -9.14 2.28 -0.45
N LYS A 31 -9.36 2.03 -1.75
CA LYS A 31 -10.00 0.80 -2.23
C LYS A 31 -9.16 -0.43 -1.92
N ILE A 32 -7.83 -0.34 -2.01
CA ILE A 32 -6.93 -1.45 -1.71
C ILE A 32 -7.11 -1.89 -0.26
N LEU A 33 -7.20 -0.94 0.68
CA LEU A 33 -7.39 -1.22 2.10
C LEU A 33 -8.72 -1.94 2.37
N ILE A 34 -9.79 -1.58 1.64
CA ILE A 34 -11.08 -2.27 1.73
C ILE A 34 -10.96 -3.68 1.12
N GLU A 35 -10.28 -3.82 0.00
CA GLU A 35 -10.16 -5.08 -0.71
C GLU A 35 -9.34 -6.12 0.05
N ILE A 36 -8.27 -5.74 0.76
CA ILE A 36 -7.49 -6.69 1.57
C ILE A 36 -8.33 -7.32 2.69
N VAL A 37 -9.40 -6.66 3.17
CA VAL A 37 -10.27 -7.21 4.23
C VAL A 37 -11.51 -7.94 3.71
N GLN A 38 -11.74 -7.95 2.40
CA GLN A 38 -12.89 -8.62 1.77
C GLN A 38 -12.48 -9.75 0.82
N THR A 39 -11.27 -9.66 0.26
CA THR A 39 -10.73 -10.65 -0.68
C THR A 39 -10.27 -11.89 0.08
N LYS A 40 -10.65 -13.06 -0.42
CA LYS A 40 -10.17 -14.36 0.07
C LYS A 40 -9.06 -14.88 -0.83
N MET A 41 -8.08 -15.55 -0.24
CA MET A 41 -7.01 -16.24 -0.95
C MET A 41 -7.60 -17.34 -1.84
N PRO A 42 -7.33 -17.33 -3.16
CA PRO A 42 -7.99 -18.26 -4.09
C PRO A 42 -7.36 -19.67 -4.14
N PHE A 43 -6.12 -19.83 -3.65
CA PHE A 43 -5.36 -21.08 -3.75
C PHE A 43 -4.37 -21.27 -2.58
N GLY A 44 -3.68 -22.42 -2.59
CA GLY A 44 -2.60 -22.74 -1.64
C GLY A 44 -3.12 -23.15 -0.25
N LYS A 45 -2.19 -23.22 0.71
CA LYS A 45 -2.45 -23.70 2.09
C LYS A 45 -3.55 -22.91 2.80
N TYR A 46 -3.66 -21.61 2.52
CA TYR A 46 -4.61 -20.70 3.17
C TYR A 46 -5.81 -20.34 2.28
N LYS A 47 -6.14 -21.17 1.28
CA LYS A 47 -7.32 -20.95 0.42
C LYS A 47 -8.58 -20.67 1.26
N GLY A 48 -9.31 -19.63 0.91
CA GLY A 48 -10.53 -19.19 1.61
C GLY A 48 -10.29 -18.25 2.79
N THR A 49 -9.04 -18.05 3.21
CA THR A 49 -8.67 -17.07 4.26
C THR A 49 -8.67 -15.66 3.68
N LEU A 50 -9.10 -14.66 4.45
CA LEU A 50 -9.00 -13.25 4.02
C LEU A 50 -7.53 -12.84 3.84
N ILE A 51 -7.25 -12.00 2.84
CA ILE A 51 -5.90 -11.55 2.54
C ILE A 51 -5.27 -10.83 3.74
N CYS A 52 -6.02 -9.99 4.46
CA CYS A 52 -5.55 -9.32 5.68
C CYS A 52 -5.20 -10.28 6.84
N ASP A 53 -5.76 -11.49 6.87
CA ASP A 53 -5.58 -12.47 7.92
C ASP A 53 -4.47 -13.50 7.59
N MET A 54 -3.83 -13.38 6.43
CA MET A 54 -2.70 -14.24 6.01
C MET A 54 -1.53 -14.14 7.00
N PRO A 55 -0.97 -15.25 7.50
CA PRO A 55 0.16 -15.20 8.43
C PRO A 55 1.40 -14.54 7.80
N ILE A 56 2.12 -13.71 8.56
CA ILE A 56 3.33 -13.02 8.07
C ILE A 56 4.38 -14.02 7.56
N SER A 57 4.57 -15.15 8.27
CA SER A 57 5.51 -16.20 7.86
C SER A 57 5.19 -16.83 6.50
N TYR A 58 3.90 -16.89 6.13
CA TYR A 58 3.51 -17.37 4.81
C TYR A 58 3.79 -16.33 3.73
N LEU A 59 3.58 -15.04 4.03
CA LEU A 59 3.90 -13.94 3.12
C LEU A 59 5.42 -13.82 2.90
N GLU A 60 6.23 -13.95 3.95
CA GLU A 60 7.70 -14.01 3.88
C GLU A 60 8.17 -15.17 3.00
N TRP A 61 7.58 -16.36 3.20
CA TRP A 61 7.88 -17.53 2.38
C TRP A 61 7.53 -17.29 0.90
N MET A 62 6.35 -16.73 0.59
CA MET A 62 5.97 -16.39 -0.79
C MET A 62 6.93 -15.37 -1.39
N HIS A 63 7.25 -14.32 -0.65
CA HIS A 63 8.20 -13.28 -1.07
C HIS A 63 9.57 -13.89 -1.41
N GLY A 64 10.07 -14.81 -0.59
CA GLY A 64 11.32 -15.55 -0.84
C GLY A 64 11.26 -16.62 -1.94
N LYS A 65 10.06 -16.99 -2.44
CA LYS A 65 9.86 -18.03 -3.47
C LYS A 65 9.57 -17.47 -4.87
N GLY A 66 9.96 -16.23 -5.13
CA GLY A 66 9.76 -15.55 -6.42
C GLY A 66 8.72 -14.44 -6.37
N GLY A 67 8.30 -14.01 -5.17
CA GLY A 67 7.40 -12.87 -4.99
C GLY A 67 5.93 -13.23 -5.06
N PHE A 68 5.10 -12.19 -5.08
CA PHE A 68 3.65 -12.33 -5.21
C PHE A 68 3.23 -12.42 -6.68
N PRO A 69 2.12 -13.12 -7.00
CA PRO A 69 1.65 -13.26 -8.38
C PRO A 69 1.31 -11.89 -8.99
N PRO A 70 1.48 -11.67 -10.30
CA PRO A 70 1.16 -10.38 -10.91
C PRO A 70 -0.33 -10.03 -10.81
N GLY A 71 -0.63 -8.75 -11.01
CA GLY A 71 -1.99 -8.23 -11.01
C GLY A 71 -2.55 -7.98 -9.60
N LYS A 72 -3.87 -7.92 -9.51
CA LYS A 72 -4.58 -7.45 -8.32
C LYS A 72 -4.25 -8.26 -7.06
N LEU A 73 -4.20 -9.60 -7.17
CA LEU A 73 -3.93 -10.45 -6.01
C LEU A 73 -2.55 -10.18 -5.41
N GLY A 74 -1.50 -10.02 -6.25
CA GLY A 74 -0.17 -9.72 -5.74
C GLY A 74 -0.07 -8.34 -5.12
N MET A 75 -0.75 -7.35 -5.69
CA MET A 75 -0.85 -6.02 -5.10
C MET A 75 -1.43 -6.08 -3.68
N LEU A 76 -2.54 -6.81 -3.50
CA LEU A 76 -3.17 -6.99 -2.18
C LEU A 76 -2.25 -7.73 -1.21
N LEU A 77 -1.57 -8.79 -1.65
CA LEU A 77 -0.63 -9.56 -0.83
C LEU A 77 0.60 -8.73 -0.43
N SER A 78 1.18 -7.96 -1.36
CA SER A 78 2.29 -7.04 -1.08
C SER A 78 1.88 -5.98 -0.07
N THR A 79 0.70 -5.39 -0.25
CA THR A 79 0.17 -4.39 0.67
C THR A 79 0.05 -4.94 2.10
N VAL A 80 -0.53 -6.14 2.25
CA VAL A 80 -0.64 -6.77 3.59
C VAL A 80 0.73 -7.14 4.14
N TYR A 81 1.65 -7.61 3.30
CA TYR A 81 3.00 -7.93 3.71
C TYR A 81 3.73 -6.70 4.25
N GLU A 82 3.73 -5.59 3.52
CA GLU A 82 4.33 -4.31 3.92
C GLU A 82 3.70 -3.76 5.20
N ILE A 83 2.36 -3.83 5.33
CA ILE A 83 1.68 -3.42 6.56
C ILE A 83 2.18 -4.25 7.75
N LYS A 84 2.31 -5.57 7.58
CA LYS A 84 2.70 -6.48 8.67
C LYS A 84 4.16 -6.35 9.06
N THR A 85 5.06 -6.24 8.09
CA THR A 85 6.51 -6.13 8.34
C THR A 85 6.87 -4.80 9.01
N ASN A 86 6.11 -3.74 8.76
CA ASN A 86 6.29 -2.44 9.41
C ASN A 86 5.47 -2.26 10.71
N GLY A 87 4.75 -3.29 11.17
CA GLY A 87 3.94 -3.21 12.40
C GLY A 87 2.69 -2.33 12.31
N LEU A 88 2.23 -2.00 11.09
CA LEU A 88 1.08 -1.11 10.83
C LEU A 88 -0.28 -1.83 10.91
N GLN A 89 -0.36 -2.92 11.69
CA GLN A 89 -1.53 -3.79 11.76
C GLN A 89 -2.80 -3.05 12.25
N SER A 90 -2.63 -1.96 12.99
CA SER A 90 -3.72 -1.09 13.43
C SER A 90 -4.56 -0.53 12.26
N ILE A 91 -3.95 -0.30 11.09
CA ILE A 91 -4.64 0.16 9.88
C ILE A 91 -5.72 -0.85 9.47
N ILE A 92 -5.37 -2.14 9.45
CA ILE A 92 -6.32 -3.22 9.11
C ILE A 92 -7.48 -3.25 10.12
N THR A 93 -7.17 -3.07 11.41
CA THR A 93 -8.18 -3.03 12.48
C THR A 93 -9.13 -1.85 12.32
N MET A 94 -8.61 -0.66 11.99
CA MET A 94 -9.44 0.52 11.74
C MET A 94 -10.37 0.30 10.55
N VAL A 95 -9.86 -0.25 9.44
CA VAL A 95 -10.67 -0.53 8.24
C VAL A 95 -11.77 -1.53 8.54
N LYS A 96 -11.47 -2.63 9.25
CA LYS A 96 -12.48 -3.60 9.70
C LYS A 96 -13.56 -2.94 10.57
N THR A 97 -13.16 -2.04 11.46
CA THR A 97 -14.08 -1.31 12.36
C THR A 97 -14.98 -0.37 11.57
N SER A 98 -14.43 0.44 10.67
CA SER A 98 -15.18 1.36 9.81
C SER A 98 -16.21 0.63 8.95
N LEU A 99 -15.82 -0.51 8.35
CA LEU A 99 -16.74 -1.33 7.54
C LEU A 99 -17.84 -2.03 8.35
N ARG A 100 -17.62 -2.30 9.64
CA ARG A 100 -18.66 -2.81 10.53
C ARG A 100 -19.67 -1.71 10.86
N ASN A 101 -19.19 -0.50 11.16
CA ASN A 101 -20.03 0.63 11.53
C ASN A 101 -20.90 1.12 10.36
N GLN A 102 -20.47 0.94 9.11
CA GLN A 102 -21.27 1.28 7.93
C GLN A 102 -22.44 0.32 7.64
N ARG A 103 -22.48 -0.85 8.31
CA ARG A 103 -23.51 -1.88 8.11
C ARG A 103 -24.57 -1.89 9.21
N SER A 104 -24.42 -1.04 10.23
CA SER A 104 -25.36 -0.83 11.33
C SER A 104 -26.16 0.43 11.10
#